data_AF-C1BYJ1-F1
#
_entry.id   AF-C1BYJ1-F1
#
_cell.length_a   1.000
_cell.length_b   1.000
_cell.length_c   1.000
_cell.angle_alpha   90.00
_cell.angle_beta   90.00
_cell.angle_gamma   90.00
#
_symmetry.space_group_name_H-M   'P 1'
#
loop_
_entity.id
_entity.type
_entity.pdbx_description
1 polymer ?
#
loop_
_entity_poly.entity_id
_entity_poly.type
_entity_poly.pdbx_seq_one_letter_code
_entity_poly.pdbx_strand_id
1 'polypeptide(L)'
;MHRLMFTLRASSIWSCSFSRLGNSLLPRYTSNMSTTAHWLPPADREQLLMELKATGWVEVEERDAIYKELHFKTFNQAFGFMSRVALQAEKMNHHPEWFNVYNKVQITLTTHDCGGLSKRDIKLAKFIDKVALTM
;
A
#
# COMPACT_ATOMS: atom_id res chain seq x y z
N MET A 1 28.25 26.63 18.96
CA MET A 1 29.29 25.66 18.58
C MET A 1 29.26 24.49 19.55
N HIS A 2 28.62 23.37 19.19
CA HIS A 2 28.80 22.09 19.87
C HIS A 2 28.73 20.99 18.79
N ARG A 3 29.86 20.29 18.64
CA ARG A 3 30.16 19.32 17.59
C ARG A 3 29.80 17.93 18.14
N LEU A 4 28.74 17.30 17.65
CA LEU A 4 28.51 15.87 17.94
C LEU A 4 29.47 15.04 17.08
N MET A 5 30.34 14.28 17.75
CA MET A 5 31.23 13.31 17.14
C MET A 5 30.46 12.01 16.85
N PHE A 6 30.54 11.54 15.62
CA PHE A 6 30.18 10.17 15.24
C PHE A 6 31.25 9.21 15.74
N THR A 7 30.87 8.20 16.52
CA THR A 7 31.69 7.02 16.79
C THR A 7 31.11 5.81 16.07
N LEU A 8 31.80 5.36 15.03
CA LEU A 8 31.63 4.06 14.39
C LEU A 8 32.13 2.97 15.34
N ARG A 9 31.32 1.94 15.60
CA ARG A 9 31.77 0.71 16.25
C ARG A 9 31.37 -0.49 15.39
N ALA A 10 32.36 -1.02 14.69
CA ALA A 10 32.30 -2.29 14.00
C ALA A 10 32.57 -3.46 14.97
N SER A 11 32.18 -4.66 14.53
CA SER A 11 32.61 -6.00 14.95
C SER A 11 31.58 -6.80 15.74
N SER A 12 31.02 -7.83 15.10
CA SER A 12 31.14 -9.19 15.63
C SER A 12 30.85 -10.21 14.52
N ILE A 13 31.92 -10.93 14.19
CA ILE A 13 31.98 -12.08 13.29
C ILE A 13 31.24 -13.23 13.99
N TRP A 14 30.21 -13.79 13.37
CA TRP A 14 29.62 -15.07 13.78
C TRP A 14 30.14 -16.15 12.83
N SER A 15 31.03 -16.98 13.36
CA SER A 15 31.57 -18.18 12.72
C SER A 15 30.49 -19.24 12.59
N CYS A 16 30.16 -19.64 11.36
CA CYS A 16 29.39 -20.83 11.07
C CYS A 16 30.24 -22.09 11.35
N SER A 17 29.91 -22.83 12.41
CA SER A 17 30.38 -24.21 12.58
C SER A 17 29.34 -25.17 12.00
N PHE A 18 29.75 -25.90 10.96
CA PHE A 18 28.96 -26.91 10.28
C PHE A 18 29.16 -28.26 10.97
N SER A 19 28.17 -28.71 11.75
CA SER A 19 28.12 -30.08 12.27
C SER A 19 27.03 -30.85 11.53
N ARG A 20 27.49 -31.76 10.67
CA ARG A 20 26.72 -32.77 9.93
C ARG A 20 26.29 -33.88 10.88
N LEU A 21 24.98 -34.17 10.98
CA LEU A 21 24.39 -35.50 11.23
C LEU A 21 22.87 -35.36 11.43
N GLY A 22 22.08 -36.23 10.81
CA GLY A 22 20.67 -36.43 11.16
C GLY A 22 19.72 -36.45 9.96
N ASN A 23 19.63 -37.60 9.29
CA ASN A 23 18.60 -37.91 8.31
C ASN A 23 17.29 -38.20 9.07
N SER A 24 16.34 -37.27 9.09
CA SER A 24 14.97 -37.55 9.57
C SER A 24 13.96 -37.00 8.57
N LEU A 25 13.21 -37.93 7.97
CA LEU A 25 12.09 -37.69 7.06
C LEU A 25 10.95 -37.02 7.84
N LEU A 26 10.94 -35.68 7.86
CA LEU A 26 9.76 -34.91 8.21
C LEU A 26 9.02 -34.54 6.92
N PRO A 27 7.70 -34.76 6.82
CA PRO A 27 6.94 -34.34 5.66
C PRO A 27 7.05 -32.82 5.56
N ARG A 28 7.52 -32.33 4.41
CA ARG A 28 7.50 -30.89 4.09
C ARG A 28 6.04 -30.47 4.05
N TYR A 29 5.56 -29.90 5.14
CA TYR A 29 4.35 -29.10 5.12
C TYR A 29 4.71 -27.84 4.33
N THR A 30 4.42 -27.85 3.03
CA THR A 30 4.40 -26.62 2.24
C THR A 30 3.23 -25.80 2.77
N SER A 31 3.49 -25.00 3.80
CA SER A 31 2.59 -23.93 4.17
C SER A 31 2.47 -23.03 2.95
N ASN A 32 1.34 -23.14 2.26
CA ASN A 32 0.97 -22.21 1.20
C ASN A 32 0.69 -20.89 1.92
N MET A 33 1.76 -20.15 2.25
CA MET A 33 1.66 -18.80 2.79
C MET A 33 0.96 -17.99 1.72
N SER A 34 -0.27 -17.57 2.00
CA SER A 34 -1.07 -16.72 1.13
C SER A 34 -0.39 -15.35 1.00
N THR A 35 0.58 -15.24 0.10
CA THR A 35 1.28 -14.01 -0.27
C THR A 35 0.35 -13.11 -1.09
N THR A 36 -0.63 -12.51 -0.43
CA THR A 36 -1.61 -11.61 -1.08
C THR A 36 -1.17 -10.14 -1.04
N ALA A 37 -0.06 -9.81 -0.36
CA ALA A 37 0.68 -8.55 -0.50
C ALA A 37 1.96 -8.77 -1.32
N HIS A 38 1.81 -9.26 -2.55
CA HIS A 38 2.90 -9.15 -3.50
C HIS A 38 2.79 -7.79 -4.19
N TRP A 39 3.92 -7.12 -4.41
CA TRP A 39 3.99 -5.89 -5.18
C TRP A 39 3.29 -6.07 -6.54
N LEU A 40 2.78 -4.98 -7.10
CA LEU A 40 2.13 -5.03 -8.40
C LEU A 40 3.15 -5.47 -9.47
N PRO A 41 2.98 -6.63 -10.12
CA PRO A 41 3.96 -7.13 -11.08
C PRO A 41 4.09 -6.16 -12.26
N PRO A 42 5.29 -5.99 -12.84
CA PRO A 42 5.50 -5.08 -13.98
C PRO A 42 4.54 -5.32 -15.15
N ALA A 43 4.18 -6.58 -15.41
CA ALA A 43 3.27 -6.96 -16.50
C ALA A 43 1.85 -6.39 -16.32
N ASP A 44 1.35 -6.34 -15.07
CA ASP A 44 0.01 -5.83 -14.77
C ASP A 44 0.02 -4.31 -14.56
N ARG A 45 1.17 -3.73 -14.20
CA ARG A 45 1.29 -2.36 -13.70
C ARG A 45 0.92 -1.30 -14.72
N GLU A 46 1.45 -1.39 -15.93
CA GLU A 46 1.23 -0.36 -16.97
C GLU A 46 -0.26 -0.22 -17.30
N GLN A 47 -0.93 -1.34 -17.60
CA GLN A 47 -2.35 -1.34 -17.96
C GLN A 47 -3.24 -0.84 -16.82
N LEU A 48 -3.03 -1.33 -15.59
CA LEU A 48 -3.86 -0.95 -14.44
C LEU A 48 -3.67 0.52 -14.06
N LEU A 49 -2.45 1.04 -14.15
CA LEU A 49 -2.18 2.45 -13.89
C LEU A 49 -2.72 3.34 -15.01
N MET A 50 -2.66 2.91 -16.27
CA MET A 50 -3.27 3.64 -17.38
C MET A 50 -4.78 3.83 -17.19
N GLU A 51 -5.48 2.78 -16.75
CA GLU A 51 -6.92 2.84 -16.44
C GLU A 51 -7.23 3.85 -15.32
N LEU A 52 -6.43 3.85 -14.24
CA LEU A 52 -6.61 4.79 -13.12
C LEU A 52 -6.22 6.23 -13.51
N LYS A 53 -5.19 6.40 -14.35
CA LYS A 53 -4.82 7.71 -14.90
C LYS A 53 -5.94 8.31 -15.74
N ALA A 54 -6.66 7.49 -16.51
CA ALA A 54 -7.83 7.93 -17.27
C ALA A 54 -8.97 8.45 -16.39
N THR A 55 -9.03 8.06 -15.11
CA THR A 55 -10.00 8.59 -14.14
C THR A 55 -9.42 9.66 -13.22
N GLY A 56 -8.19 10.12 -13.46
CA GLY A 56 -7.57 11.24 -12.74
C GLY A 56 -6.70 10.87 -11.54
N TRP A 57 -6.34 9.59 -11.37
CA TRP A 57 -5.26 9.22 -10.45
C TRP A 57 -3.89 9.55 -11.05
N VAL A 58 -2.93 9.91 -10.21
CA VAL A 58 -1.54 10.16 -10.59
C VAL A 58 -0.60 9.35 -9.72
N GLU A 59 0.59 9.04 -10.22
CA GLU A 59 1.65 8.45 -9.39
C GLU A 59 2.29 9.54 -8.53
N VAL A 60 2.65 9.20 -7.28
CA VAL A 60 3.34 10.12 -6.37
C VAL A 60 4.84 10.13 -6.69
N GLU A 61 5.45 11.32 -6.71
CA GLU A 61 6.89 11.44 -6.92
C GLU A 61 7.66 10.82 -5.73
N GLU A 62 8.76 10.10 -6.02
CA GLU A 62 9.65 9.47 -5.02
C GLU A 62 9.00 8.41 -4.11
N ARG A 63 7.74 8.03 -4.34
CA ARG A 63 7.02 7.03 -3.55
C ARG A 63 6.18 6.12 -4.44
N ASP A 64 6.27 4.80 -4.24
CA ASP A 64 5.43 3.85 -4.96
C ASP A 64 3.98 3.87 -4.42
N ALA A 65 3.24 4.89 -4.84
CA ALA A 65 1.89 5.20 -4.42
C ALA A 65 1.13 5.90 -5.55
N ILE A 66 -0.20 5.89 -5.45
CA ILE A 66 -1.09 6.67 -6.32
C ILE A 66 -1.88 7.69 -5.50
N TYR A 67 -2.16 8.82 -6.11
CA TYR A 67 -2.85 9.96 -5.51
C TYR A 67 -4.03 10.42 -6.35
N LYS A 68 -5.10 10.89 -5.70
CA LYS A 68 -6.20 11.60 -6.34
C LYS A 68 -6.84 12.60 -5.40
N GLU A 69 -7.23 13.75 -5.94
CA GLU A 69 -8.02 14.76 -5.24
C GLU A 69 -9.46 14.76 -5.78
N LEU A 70 -10.43 14.73 -4.88
CA LEU A 70 -11.86 14.77 -5.18
C LEU A 70 -12.50 16.03 -4.58
N HIS A 71 -13.42 16.64 -5.33
CA HIS A 71 -14.15 17.83 -4.92
C HIS A 71 -15.65 17.54 -4.95
N PHE A 72 -16.31 17.74 -3.82
CA PHE A 72 -17.75 17.55 -3.63
C PHE A 72 -18.46 18.90 -3.53
N LYS A 73 -19.80 18.91 -3.49
CA LYS A 73 -20.55 20.18 -3.32
C LYS A 73 -20.49 20.70 -1.89
N THR A 74 -20.49 19.82 -0.91
CA THR A 74 -20.54 20.16 0.53
C THR A 74 -19.71 19.19 1.36
N PHE A 75 -19.43 19.56 2.61
CA PHE A 75 -18.81 18.66 3.58
C PHE A 75 -19.66 17.39 3.83
N ASN A 76 -20.98 17.51 3.87
CA ASN A 76 -21.85 16.36 4.11
C ASN A 76 -21.70 15.29 2.99
N GLN A 77 -21.64 15.73 1.73
CA GLN A 77 -21.35 14.81 0.61
C GLN A 77 -19.96 14.20 0.71
N ALA A 78 -18.93 15.00 1.00
CA ALA A 78 -17.56 14.50 1.16
C ALA A 78 -17.47 13.45 2.27
N PHE A 79 -18.06 13.71 3.43
CA PHE A 79 -18.03 12.78 4.56
C PHE A 79 -18.90 11.53 4.31
N GLY A 80 -20.01 11.66 3.58
CA GLY A 80 -20.82 10.53 3.13
C GLY A 80 -20.04 9.61 2.17
N PHE A 81 -19.29 10.20 1.24
CA PHE A 81 -18.34 9.49 0.39
C PHE A 81 -17.27 8.77 1.23
N MET A 82 -16.62 9.49 2.15
CA MET A 82 -15.57 8.94 3.02
C MET A 82 -16.09 7.76 3.85
N SER A 83 -17.30 7.86 4.41
CA SER A 83 -17.92 6.78 5.19
C SER A 83 -18.07 5.49 4.38
N ARG A 84 -18.48 5.58 3.10
CA ARG A 84 -18.60 4.41 2.21
C ARG A 84 -17.25 3.80 1.89
N VAL A 85 -16.21 4.63 1.69
CA VAL A 85 -14.83 4.17 1.48
C VAL A 85 -14.28 3.49 2.73
N ALA A 86 -14.53 4.03 3.92
CA ALA A 86 -14.09 3.45 5.19
C ALA A 86 -14.67 2.03 5.42
N LEU A 87 -15.96 1.82 5.13
CA LEU A 87 -16.57 0.50 5.23
C LEU A 87 -15.93 -0.52 4.29
N GLN A 88 -15.57 -0.11 3.08
CA GLN A 88 -14.89 -0.98 2.13
C GLN A 88 -13.43 -1.23 2.53
N ALA A 89 -12.74 -0.21 3.06
CA ALA A 89 -11.38 -0.34 3.57
C ALA A 89 -11.30 -1.38 4.69
N GLU A 90 -12.23 -1.35 5.65
CA GLU A 90 -12.35 -2.36 6.71
C GLU A 90 -12.59 -3.75 6.15
N LYS A 91 -13.52 -3.90 5.22
CA LYS A 91 -13.80 -5.19 4.56
C LYS A 91 -12.58 -5.75 3.83
N MET A 92 -11.75 -4.88 3.26
CA MET A 92 -10.52 -5.26 2.54
C MET A 92 -9.31 -5.43 3.46
N ASN A 93 -9.41 -4.98 4.72
CA ASN A 93 -8.27 -4.74 5.59
C ASN A 93 -7.15 -3.97 4.87
N HIS A 94 -7.53 -2.89 4.19
CA HIS A 94 -6.63 -2.04 3.41
C HIS A 94 -7.11 -0.60 3.45
N HIS A 95 -6.35 0.28 4.09
CA HIS A 95 -6.78 1.62 4.45
C HIS A 95 -6.12 2.69 3.58
N PRO A 96 -6.85 3.74 3.18
CA PRO A 96 -6.25 4.88 2.50
C PRO A 96 -5.49 5.78 3.48
N GLU A 97 -4.48 6.47 2.97
CA GLU A 97 -4.01 7.71 3.58
C GLU A 97 -4.83 8.86 2.98
N TRP A 98 -5.46 9.69 3.80
CA TRP A 98 -6.23 10.81 3.26
C TRP A 98 -6.21 12.06 4.12
N PHE A 99 -6.51 13.18 3.47
CA PHE A 99 -6.69 14.49 4.09
C PHE A 99 -7.99 15.10 3.58
N ASN A 100 -8.81 15.65 4.48
CA ASN A 100 -10.08 16.27 4.14
C ASN A 100 -10.16 17.69 4.71
N VAL A 101 -10.55 18.64 3.86
CA VAL A 101 -10.92 20.00 4.24
C VAL A 101 -12.22 20.35 3.55
N TYR A 102 -13.29 20.47 4.34
CA TYR A 102 -14.64 20.76 3.86
C TYR A 102 -15.06 19.80 2.72
N ASN A 103 -15.20 20.31 1.50
CA ASN A 103 -15.66 19.56 0.34
C ASN A 103 -14.53 18.90 -0.47
N LYS A 104 -13.27 19.00 -0.03
CA LYS A 104 -12.11 18.41 -0.72
C LYS A 104 -11.60 17.18 0.02
N VAL A 105 -11.36 16.09 -0.69
CA VAL A 105 -10.76 14.86 -0.14
C VAL A 105 -9.56 14.47 -1.00
N GLN A 106 -8.38 14.48 -0.39
CA GLN A 106 -7.11 14.10 -0.99
C GLN A 106 -6.80 12.67 -0.53
N ILE A 107 -6.55 11.75 -1.46
CA ILE A 107 -6.39 10.33 -1.17
C ILE A 107 -5.08 9.84 -1.76
N THR A 108 -4.26 9.20 -0.93
CA THR A 108 -3.06 8.47 -1.33
C THR A 108 -3.24 6.99 -1.00
N LEU A 109 -2.90 6.11 -1.94
CA LEU A 109 -2.96 4.65 -1.76
C LEU A 109 -1.58 4.04 -2.01
N THR A 110 -1.16 3.21 -1.05
CA THR A 110 -0.01 2.32 -1.15
C THR A 110 -0.19 1.16 -0.16
N THR A 111 0.51 0.06 -0.37
CA THR A 111 0.50 -1.08 0.53
C THR A 111 1.77 -1.09 1.39
N HIS A 112 1.63 -0.73 2.67
CA HIS A 112 2.77 -0.67 3.61
C HIS A 112 3.48 -2.02 3.77
N ASP A 113 2.74 -3.13 3.79
CA ASP A 113 3.29 -4.49 3.96
C ASP A 113 4.38 -4.83 2.93
N CYS A 114 4.25 -4.33 1.69
CA CYS A 114 5.21 -4.55 0.61
C CYS A 114 5.97 -3.29 0.19
N GLY A 115 5.82 -2.17 0.92
CA GLY A 115 6.52 -0.91 0.66
C GLY A 115 6.19 -0.26 -0.69
N GLY A 116 5.01 -0.52 -1.25
CA GLY A 116 4.65 -0.03 -2.58
C GLY A 116 3.26 -0.43 -3.04
N LEU A 117 2.97 -0.24 -4.33
CA LEU A 117 1.66 -0.54 -4.90
C LEU A 117 1.42 -2.05 -4.98
N SER A 118 0.19 -2.44 -4.65
CA SER A 118 -0.29 -3.81 -4.81
C SER A 118 -1.67 -3.86 -5.47
N LYS A 119 -2.16 -5.08 -5.72
CA LYS A 119 -3.54 -5.29 -6.22
C LYS A 119 -4.60 -4.75 -5.26
N ARG A 120 -4.29 -4.55 -3.97
CA ARG A 120 -5.23 -3.97 -2.98
C ARG A 120 -5.46 -2.49 -3.27
N ASP A 121 -4.41 -1.74 -3.58
CA ASP A 121 -4.49 -0.32 -3.95
C ASP A 121 -5.34 -0.12 -5.19
N ILE A 122 -5.10 -0.91 -6.24
CA ILE A 122 -5.88 -0.86 -7.48
C ILE A 122 -7.37 -1.15 -7.23
N LYS A 123 -7.68 -2.16 -6.40
CA LYS A 123 -9.06 -2.51 -6.06
C LYS A 123 -9.75 -1.39 -5.28
N LEU A 124 -9.07 -0.79 -4.30
CA LEU A 124 -9.63 0.29 -3.50
C LEU A 124 -9.81 1.56 -4.33
N ALA A 125 -8.86 1.90 -5.22
CA ALA A 125 -8.96 3.00 -6.16
C ALA A 125 -10.19 2.88 -7.07
N LYS A 126 -10.40 1.70 -7.68
CA LYS A 126 -11.59 1.43 -8.52
C LYS A 126 -12.90 1.53 -7.73
N PHE A 127 -12.89 1.10 -6.46
CA PHE A 127 -14.06 1.27 -5.60
C PHE A 127 -14.32 2.74 -5.28
N ILE A 128 -13.28 3.51 -4.94
CA ILE A 128 -13.36 4.96 -4.70
C ILE A 128 -13.99 5.66 -5.91
N ASP A 129 -13.51 5.37 -7.12
CA ASP A 129 -14.07 5.96 -8.35
C ASP A 129 -15.56 5.63 -8.51
N LYS A 130 -15.94 4.38 -8.26
CA LYS A 130 -17.35 3.97 -8.31
C LYS A 130 -18.22 4.73 -7.30
N VAL A 131 -17.73 4.92 -6.07
CA VAL A 131 -18.48 5.68 -5.05
C VAL A 131 -18.58 7.15 -5.45
N ALA A 132 -17.47 7.75 -5.90
CA ALA A 132 -17.41 9.16 -6.31
C ALA A 132 -18.38 9.48 -7.46
N LEU A 133 -18.57 8.56 -8.42
CA LEU A 133 -19.54 8.72 -9.52
C LEU A 133 -21.02 8.73 -9.07
N THR A 134 -21.31 8.31 -7.84
CA THR A 134 -22.68 8.20 -7.32
C THR A 134 -23.04 9.27 -6.28
N MET A 135 -22.15 10.23 -6.02
CA MET A 135 -22.32 11.31 -5.04
C MET A 135 -22.40 12.66 -5.75
#